data_AF-A0A5J4N7G5-F1
#
_entry.id   AF-A0A5J4N7G5-F1
#
_cell.length_a   1.000
_cell.length_b   1.000
_cell.length_c   1.000
_cell.angle_alpha   90.00
_cell.angle_beta   90.00
_cell.angle_gamma   90.00
#
_symmetry.space_group_name_H-M   'P 1'
#
loop_
_entity.id
_entity.type
_entity.pdbx_description
1 polymer ?
#
loop_
_entity_poly.entity_id
_entity_poly.type
_entity_poly.pdbx_seq_one_letter_code
_entity_poly.pdbx_strand_id
1 'polypeptide(L)'
;DRAREMERADPYGVFVNNEVKLGKLHIFGFDYDHTLATYTPALDEFIFNEARDWMVRQMRYPDDLLNMNYAADFAIRGLHFDAKR
;
A
#
# COMPACT_ATOMS: atom_id res chain seq x y z
N ASP A 1 -27.46 11.42 7.21
CA ASP A 1 -26.21 10.67 7.04
C ASP A 1 -25.07 11.56 6.57
N ARG A 2 -24.22 12.01 7.51
CA ARG A 2 -23.03 12.86 7.24
C ARG A 2 -21.89 12.15 6.51
N ALA A 3 -22.06 10.87 6.19
CA ALA A 3 -21.11 10.07 5.43
C ALA A 3 -21.27 10.23 3.91
N ARG A 4 -22.27 11.01 3.45
CA ARG A 4 -22.47 11.30 2.03
C ARG A 4 -21.90 12.68 1.72
N GLU A 5 -20.94 12.68 0.79
CA GLU A 5 -20.18 13.81 0.23
C GLU A 5 -19.15 14.44 1.18
N MET A 6 -18.09 13.68 1.52
CA MET A 6 -16.78 14.34 1.60
C MET A 6 -16.41 14.73 0.18
N GLU A 7 -16.32 16.03 -0.07
CA GLU A 7 -15.69 16.57 -1.28
C GLU A 7 -14.35 15.85 -1.49
N ARG A 8 -14.10 15.36 -2.70
CA ARG A 8 -12.83 14.68 -3.00
C ARG A 8 -11.71 15.65 -2.65
N ALA A 9 -10.80 15.21 -1.78
CA ALA A 9 -9.62 15.99 -1.44
C ALA A 9 -8.91 16.45 -2.72
N ASP A 10 -8.53 17.73 -2.77
CA ASP A 10 -7.79 18.29 -3.90
C ASP A 10 -6.53 17.45 -4.15
N PRO A 11 -6.36 16.85 -5.35
CA PRO A 11 -5.18 16.04 -5.66
C PRO A 11 -3.85 16.82 -5.61
N TYR A 12 -3.90 18.15 -5.60
CA TYR A 12 -2.73 19.03 -5.42
C TYR A 12 -2.67 19.68 -4.04
N GLY A 13 -3.62 19.37 -3.16
CA GLY A 13 -3.69 19.93 -1.82
C GLY A 13 -2.54 19.47 -0.94
N VAL A 14 -1.89 20.42 -0.26
CA VAL A 14 -0.93 20.14 0.82
C VAL A 14 -1.63 20.34 2.16
N PHE A 15 -1.86 19.25 2.89
CA PHE A 15 -2.58 19.25 4.17
C PHE A 15 -1.64 19.38 5.36
N VAL A 16 -2.11 20.03 6.43
CA VAL A 16 -1.30 20.38 7.59
C VAL A 16 -1.94 19.84 8.86
N ASN A 17 -1.24 18.96 9.57
CA ASN A 17 -1.64 18.53 10.92
C ASN A 17 -1.06 19.43 12.01
N ASN A 18 0.17 19.95 11.80
CA ASN A 18 0.90 20.83 12.72
C ASN A 18 1.60 21.95 11.95
N GLU A 19 1.83 23.11 12.58
CA GLU A 19 2.53 24.23 11.94
C GLU A 19 3.96 23.85 11.52
N VAL A 20 4.30 24.11 10.26
CA VAL A 20 5.66 23.94 9.71
C VAL A 20 6.10 25.21 9.00
N LYS A 21 7.23 25.80 9.44
CA LYS A 21 7.82 26.98 8.81
C LYS A 21 8.83 26.58 7.73
N LEU A 22 8.36 26.35 6.51
CA LEU A 22 9.19 25.89 5.38
C LEU A 22 10.42 26.77 5.12
N GLY A 23 10.35 28.08 5.36
CA GLY A 23 11.49 29.00 5.21
C GLY A 23 12.66 28.77 6.19
N LYS A 24 12.49 27.94 7.21
CA LYS A 24 13.56 27.50 8.12
C LYS A 24 14.18 26.15 7.75
N LEU A 25 13.65 25.49 6.72
CA LEU A 25 14.17 24.22 6.23
C LEU A 25 15.22 24.48 5.15
N HIS A 26 16.38 23.84 5.28
CA HIS A 26 17.48 23.96 4.32
C HIS A 26 17.69 22.69 3.50
N ILE A 27 17.15 21.56 3.96
CA ILE A 27 17.36 20.25 3.38
C ILE A 27 15.99 19.57 3.24
N PHE A 28 15.75 19.00 2.06
CA PHE A 28 14.57 18.20 1.76
C PHE A 28 15.05 16.78 1.45
N GLY A 29 14.83 15.87 2.39
CA GLY A 29 15.08 14.45 2.18
C GLY A 29 13.86 13.78 1.56
N PHE A 30 14.09 12.91 0.58
CA PHE A 30 13.04 12.11 -0.04
C PHE A 30 13.36 10.63 0.17
N ASP A 31 12.35 9.87 0.59
CA ASP A 31 12.38 8.43 0.40
C ASP A 31 12.20 8.09 -1.09
N TYR A 32 12.56 6.89 -1.51
CA TYR A 32 12.48 6.49 -2.93
C TYR A 32 11.16 5.79 -3.26
N ASP A 33 10.94 4.60 -2.70
CA ASP A 33 9.81 3.73 -3.05
C ASP A 33 8.48 4.31 -2.54
N HIS A 34 7.47 4.38 -3.41
CA HIS A 34 6.17 5.03 -3.15
C HIS A 34 6.22 6.52 -2.77
N THR A 35 7.39 7.17 -2.89
CA THR A 35 7.54 8.63 -2.73
C THR A 35 7.98 9.29 -4.04
N LEU A 36 9.20 8.98 -4.52
CA LEU A 36 9.66 9.43 -5.84
C LEU A 36 9.26 8.45 -6.94
N ALA A 37 9.39 7.15 -6.67
CA ALA A 37 8.94 6.07 -7.55
C ALA A 37 7.52 5.64 -7.16
N THR A 38 6.52 6.14 -7.88
CA THR A 38 5.13 5.69 -7.69
C THR A 38 4.85 4.51 -8.60
N TYR A 39 4.55 3.36 -8.02
CA TYR A 39 4.26 2.13 -8.75
C TYR A 39 2.82 2.07 -9.23
N THR A 40 2.59 1.31 -10.30
CA THR A 40 1.25 1.00 -10.79
C THR A 40 0.64 -0.15 -9.99
N PRO A 41 -0.69 -0.35 -10.05
CA PRO A 41 -1.35 -1.48 -9.37
C PRO A 41 -0.83 -2.87 -9.77
N ALA A 42 -0.09 -2.98 -10.88
CA ALA A 42 0.52 -4.23 -11.32
C ALA A 42 1.59 -4.76 -10.35
N LEU A 43 2.22 -3.87 -9.55
CA LEU A 43 3.22 -4.30 -8.57
C LEU A 43 2.59 -5.15 -7.46
N ASP A 44 1.38 -4.82 -7.01
CA ASP A 44 0.71 -5.54 -5.92
C ASP A 44 0.40 -6.99 -6.33
N GLU A 45 -0.12 -7.19 -7.54
CA GLU A 45 -0.36 -8.51 -8.11
C GLU A 45 0.94 -9.29 -8.31
N PHE A 46 2.00 -8.63 -8.78
CA PHE A 46 3.32 -9.24 -8.92
C PHE A 46 3.85 -9.76 -7.57
N ILE A 47 3.82 -8.93 -6.52
CA ILE A 47 4.27 -9.32 -5.17
C ILE A 47 3.45 -10.50 -4.64
N PHE A 48 2.12 -10.47 -4.82
CA PHE A 48 1.26 -11.58 -4.41
C PHE A 48 1.65 -12.89 -5.09
N ASN A 49 1.83 -12.86 -6.42
CA ASN A 49 2.18 -14.04 -7.21
C ASN A 49 3.57 -14.58 -6.82
N GLU A 50 4.57 -13.72 -6.65
CA GLU A 50 5.91 -14.13 -6.21
C GLU A 50 5.90 -14.76 -4.82
N ALA A 51 5.15 -14.18 -3.87
CA ALA A 51 5.02 -14.73 -2.52
C ALA A 51 4.32 -16.10 -2.53
N ARG A 52 3.19 -16.22 -3.24
CA ARG A 52 2.46 -17.49 -3.41
C ARG A 52 3.37 -18.57 -4.01
N ASP A 53 4.04 -18.25 -5.11
CA ASP A 53 4.93 -19.18 -5.81
C ASP A 53 6.11 -19.61 -4.91
N TRP A 54 6.67 -18.68 -4.13
CA TRP A 54 7.74 -18.98 -3.18
C TRP A 54 7.27 -19.90 -2.05
N MET A 55 6.09 -19.65 -1.48
CA MET A 55 5.50 -20.51 -0.43
C MET A 55 5.31 -21.95 -0.91
N VAL A 56 4.79 -22.15 -2.12
CA VAL A 56 4.58 -23.49 -2.67
C VAL A 56 5.93 -24.15 -3.01
N ARG A 57 6.78 -23.48 -3.79
CA ARG A 57 8.01 -24.10 -4.33
C ARG A 57 9.10 -24.29 -3.28
N GLN A 58 9.28 -23.31 -2.38
CA GLN A 58 10.39 -23.31 -1.43
C GLN A 58 9.97 -23.79 -0.04
N MET A 59 8.79 -23.38 0.44
CA MET A 59 8.29 -23.79 1.76
C MET A 59 7.43 -25.05 1.74
N ARG A 60 7.14 -25.61 0.54
CA ARG A 60 6.35 -26.85 0.36
C ARG A 60 4.93 -26.76 0.92
N TYR A 61 4.31 -25.57 0.82
CA TYR A 61 2.89 -25.42 1.07
C TYR A 61 2.06 -26.14 -0.01
N PRO A 62 0.78 -26.46 0.24
CA PRO A 62 -0.06 -27.21 -0.71
C PRO A 62 -0.13 -26.56 -2.10
N ASP A 63 -0.04 -27.39 -3.15
CA ASP A 63 -0.08 -26.93 -4.56
C ASP A 63 -1.38 -26.22 -4.92
N ASP A 64 -2.48 -26.50 -4.21
CA ASP A 64 -3.77 -25.84 -4.41
C ASP A 64 -3.71 -24.32 -4.25
N LEU A 65 -2.72 -23.79 -3.51
CA LEU A 65 -2.51 -22.34 -3.39
C LEU A 65 -2.20 -21.69 -4.74
N LEU A 66 -1.62 -22.41 -5.71
CA LEU A 66 -1.35 -21.87 -7.05
C LEU A 66 -2.62 -21.49 -7.82
N ASN A 67 -3.79 -22.02 -7.40
CA ASN A 67 -5.08 -21.66 -7.98
C ASN A 67 -5.64 -20.33 -7.44
N MET A 68 -5.00 -19.74 -6.42
CA MET A 68 -5.40 -18.45 -5.87
C MET A 68 -4.93 -17.31 -6.76
N ASN A 69 -5.85 -16.40 -7.09
CA ASN A 69 -5.58 -15.17 -7.82
C ASN A 69 -5.57 -13.97 -6.88
N TYR A 70 -4.82 -12.93 -7.25
CA TYR A 70 -4.83 -11.66 -6.53
C TYR A 70 -6.20 -10.99 -6.64
N ALA A 71 -6.68 -10.43 -5.52
CA ALA A 71 -7.95 -9.70 -5.44
C ALA A 71 -7.69 -8.27 -4.95
N ALA A 72 -7.69 -7.31 -5.88
CA ALA A 72 -7.30 -5.92 -5.62
C ALA A 72 -8.25 -5.16 -4.68
N ASP A 73 -9.47 -5.65 -4.51
CA ASP A 73 -10.52 -5.04 -3.68
C ASP A 73 -10.67 -5.69 -2.29
N PHE A 74 -9.92 -6.76 -2.02
CA PHE A 74 -10.04 -7.51 -0.77
C PHE A 74 -9.40 -6.79 0.42
N ALA A 75 -8.14 -6.36 0.27
CA ALA A 75 -7.37 -5.73 1.33
C ALA A 75 -7.31 -4.21 1.15
N ILE A 76 -7.37 -3.48 2.26
CA ILE A 76 -7.16 -2.03 2.28
C ILE A 76 -5.92 -1.69 3.10
N ARG A 77 -5.28 -0.55 2.79
CA ARG A 77 -4.12 -0.09 3.55
C ARG A 77 -4.51 0.22 5.01
N GLY A 78 -3.67 -0.21 5.95
CA GLY A 78 -3.83 0.07 7.38
C GLY A 78 -4.56 -1.00 8.19
N LEU A 79 -4.84 -2.18 7.59
CA LEU A 79 -5.35 -3.34 8.32
C LEU A 79 -4.35 -3.84 9.36
N HIS A 80 -4.88 -4.40 10.46
CA HIS A 80 -4.10 -5.08 11.49
C HIS A 80 -4.33 -6.59 11.39
N PHE A 81 -3.24 -7.35 11.24
CA PHE A 81 -3.29 -8.82 11.20
C PHE A 81 -2.93 -9.39 12.57
N ASP A 82 -3.89 -10.06 13.22
CA ASP A 82 -3.65 -10.77 14.47
C ASP A 82 -3.12 -12.18 14.16
N ALA A 83 -1.80 -12.35 14.20
CA ALA A 83 -1.15 -13.63 13.90
C ALA A 83 -1.38 -14.72 14.96
N LYS A 84 -1.95 -14.38 16.13
CA LYS A 84 -2.18 -15.36 17.22
C LYS A 84 -3.59 -15.94 17.21
N ARG A 85 -4.50 -15.39 16.41
CA ARG A 85 -5.88 -15.84 16.29
C ARG A 85 -6.16 -16.43 14.93
#